data_AF-A0A3N9P6B1-F1
#
_entry.id   AF-A0A3N9P6B1-F1
#
_cell.length_a   1.000
_cell.length_b   1.000
_cell.length_c   1.000
_cell.angle_alpha   90.00
_cell.angle_beta   90.00
_cell.angle_gamma   90.00
#
_symmetry.space_group_name_H-M   'P 1'
#
loop_
_entity.id
_entity.type
_entity.pdbx_description
1 polymer ?
#
loop_
_entity_poly.entity_id
_entity_poly.type
_entity_poly.pdbx_seq_one_letter_code
_entity_poly.pdbx_strand_id
1 'polypeptide(L)'
;MKKNNSIVTLLTDFGTEDGYVGAIKGILQGSDQDMTIIDITHNIEPYNIRQVAFSLINYAFYFPPGTIHLAVVDPGVGSNRECLILQTDDYYFVGPNNGVFSYILRETSYEAFQIKEESFGSRVSSTFHGRDIFAPAIVRIIQGDKLSDFTRKIDHLTSFYEYFEDMGDDEYRLKVIHVDHFGNLVVNFTISDWKSLGSPSNIRAQINHSFIYGIKRTFSDVEWNQLLLTWDSRGFLQIAQNGGNAARLLNMKAGDHIILRASHT
;
A
#
# COMPACT_ATOMS: atom_id res chain seq x y z
N MET A 1 20.90 20.11 20.21
CA MET A 1 20.71 19.18 19.09
C MET A 1 19.61 19.76 18.22
N LYS A 2 19.80 19.90 16.90
CA LYS A 2 18.71 20.36 16.02
C LYS A 2 17.54 19.39 16.21
N LYS A 3 16.38 19.92 16.57
CA LYS A 3 15.12 19.19 16.54
C LYS A 3 15.00 18.67 15.11
N ASN A 4 15.16 17.36 14.89
CA ASN A 4 14.92 16.79 13.57
C ASN A 4 13.43 17.01 13.30
N ASN A 5 13.08 17.74 12.24
CA ASN A 5 11.69 17.93 11.87
C ASN A 5 11.09 16.54 11.57
N SER A 6 10.18 16.08 12.43
CA SER A 6 9.47 14.83 12.21
C SER A 6 8.61 14.94 10.96
N ILE A 7 8.63 13.89 10.14
CA ILE A 7 7.76 13.76 8.97
C ILE A 7 6.69 12.73 9.31
N VAL A 8 5.43 13.12 9.12
CA VAL A 8 4.28 12.21 9.22
C VAL A 8 3.58 12.18 7.88
N THR A 9 3.43 10.99 7.29
CA THR A 9 2.66 10.85 6.05
C THR A 9 1.26 10.34 6.32
N LEU A 10 0.26 10.81 5.59
CA LEU A 10 -1.13 10.36 5.74
C LEU A 10 -1.61 9.63 4.47
N LEU A 11 -2.18 8.44 4.65
CA LEU A 11 -2.78 7.63 3.58
C LEU A 11 -4.13 7.07 4.05
N THR A 12 -5.24 7.53 3.48
CA THR A 12 -6.59 7.16 3.96
C THR A 12 -7.63 7.00 2.85
N ASP A 13 -8.84 6.52 3.21
CA ASP A 13 -10.04 6.51 2.37
C ASP A 13 -11.08 7.59 2.78
N PHE A 14 -10.67 8.58 3.57
CA PHE A 14 -11.59 9.60 4.12
C PHE A 14 -12.04 10.66 3.13
N GLY A 15 -11.46 10.70 1.93
CA GLY A 15 -11.65 11.78 0.99
C GLY A 15 -11.14 13.12 1.53
N THR A 16 -11.56 14.21 0.88
CA THR A 16 -11.15 15.58 1.23
C THR A 16 -12.33 16.51 1.52
N GLU A 17 -13.56 15.99 1.51
CA GLU A 17 -14.79 16.79 1.57
C GLU A 17 -15.28 17.04 3.01
N ASP A 18 -15.16 16.05 3.90
CA ASP A 18 -15.84 16.06 5.22
C ASP A 18 -14.98 16.53 6.41
N GLY A 19 -13.71 16.91 6.16
CA GLY A 19 -12.83 17.47 7.18
C GLY A 19 -12.18 16.45 8.14
N TYR A 20 -12.40 15.15 7.98
CA TYR A 20 -11.75 14.09 8.79
C TYR A 20 -10.23 14.22 8.82
N VAL A 21 -9.61 14.38 7.65
CA VAL A 21 -8.16 14.59 7.52
C VAL A 21 -7.71 15.85 8.26
N GLY A 22 -8.50 16.92 8.18
CA GLY A 22 -8.23 18.18 8.89
C GLY A 22 -8.18 18.00 10.40
N ALA A 23 -9.07 17.19 10.97
CA ALA A 23 -9.06 16.88 12.40
C ALA A 23 -7.79 16.14 12.83
N ILE A 24 -7.34 15.15 12.05
CA ILE A 24 -6.08 14.43 12.29
C ILE A 24 -4.90 15.38 12.25
N LYS A 25 -4.81 16.20 11.20
CA LYS A 25 -3.76 17.21 11.05
C LYS A 25 -3.76 18.21 12.21
N GLY A 26 -4.93 18.62 12.70
CA GLY A 26 -5.07 19.51 13.84
C GLY A 26 -4.47 18.93 15.13
N ILE A 27 -4.72 17.64 15.41
CA ILE A 27 -4.12 16.94 16.57
C ILE A 27 -2.59 16.87 16.42
N LEU A 28 -2.13 16.44 15.25
CA LEU A 28 -0.71 16.33 14.94
C LEU A 28 -0.01 17.69 15.09
N GLN A 29 -0.44 18.71 14.34
CA GLN A 29 0.16 20.05 14.35
C GLN A 29 0.08 20.73 15.71
N GLY A 30 -0.96 20.45 16.49
CA GLY A 30 -1.12 20.98 17.85
C GLY A 30 -0.01 20.54 18.81
N SER A 31 0.64 19.40 18.55
CA SER A 31 1.72 18.87 19.39
C SER A 31 3.12 19.37 19.02
N ASP A 32 3.35 19.63 17.72
CA ASP A 32 4.62 20.10 17.21
C ASP A 32 4.39 20.98 15.97
N GLN A 33 4.71 22.27 16.10
CA GLN A 33 4.55 23.23 15.02
C GLN A 33 5.60 23.06 13.91
N ASP A 34 6.72 22.37 14.18
CA ASP A 34 7.80 22.15 13.21
C ASP A 34 7.62 20.84 12.42
N MET A 35 6.61 20.04 12.76
CA MET A 35 6.32 18.78 12.08
C MET A 35 5.89 19.02 10.64
N THR A 36 6.40 18.19 9.74
CA THR A 36 5.99 18.18 8.34
C THR A 36 4.96 17.07 8.13
N ILE A 37 3.72 17.45 7.80
CA ILE A 37 2.66 16.50 7.48
C ILE A 37 2.50 16.43 5.96
N ILE A 38 2.60 15.23 5.38
CA ILE A 38 2.53 15.00 3.93
C ILE A 38 1.38 14.04 3.62
N ASP A 39 0.44 14.47 2.79
CA ASP A 39 -0.60 13.55 2.31
C ASP A 39 -0.03 12.71 1.16
N ILE A 40 -0.06 11.38 1.28
CA ILE A 40 0.18 10.49 0.15
C ILE A 40 -1.06 10.48 -0.73
N THR A 41 -2.22 10.14 -0.16
CA THR A 41 -3.55 10.31 -0.77
C THR A 41 -4.65 10.04 0.25
N HIS A 42 -5.82 10.64 0.03
CA HIS A 42 -7.05 10.37 0.78
C HIS A 42 -8.15 9.77 -0.10
N ASN A 43 -7.81 9.42 -1.34
CA ASN A 43 -8.72 8.94 -2.37
C ASN A 43 -8.57 7.44 -2.61
N ILE A 44 -8.15 6.69 -1.57
CA ILE A 44 -8.33 5.24 -1.58
C ILE A 44 -9.83 4.97 -1.64
N GLU A 45 -10.23 3.97 -2.44
CA GLU A 45 -11.62 3.54 -2.51
C GLU A 45 -12.10 3.15 -1.10
N PRO A 46 -13.29 3.62 -0.67
CA PRO A 46 -13.80 3.32 0.66
C PRO A 46 -13.71 1.84 1.01
N TYR A 47 -13.13 1.54 2.17
CA TYR A 47 -12.96 0.19 2.71
C TYR A 47 -11.98 -0.71 1.95
N ASN A 48 -11.28 -0.22 0.94
CA ASN A 48 -10.37 -1.02 0.11
C ASN A 48 -8.99 -1.21 0.77
N ILE A 49 -8.92 -2.16 1.72
CA ILE A 49 -7.69 -2.50 2.46
C ILE A 49 -6.54 -2.92 1.51
N ARG A 50 -6.87 -3.59 0.39
CA ARG A 50 -5.86 -4.04 -0.59
C ARG A 50 -5.20 -2.86 -1.31
N GLN A 51 -6.00 -1.87 -1.71
CA GLN A 51 -5.50 -0.68 -2.39
C GLN A 51 -4.63 0.17 -1.47
N VAL A 52 -5.01 0.37 -0.21
CA VAL A 52 -4.14 1.10 0.75
C VAL A 52 -2.84 0.35 1.01
N ALA A 53 -2.90 -0.98 1.21
CA ALA A 53 -1.70 -1.78 1.45
C ALA A 53 -0.74 -1.72 0.27
N PHE A 54 -1.26 -1.82 -0.96
CA PHE A 54 -0.48 -1.67 -2.19
C PHE A 54 0.05 -0.24 -2.35
N SER A 55 -0.74 0.79 -2.06
CA SER A 55 -0.27 2.18 -2.14
C SER A 55 0.83 2.47 -1.13
N LEU A 56 0.72 1.92 0.08
CA LEU A 56 1.68 2.15 1.15
C LEU A 56 3.07 1.61 0.79
N ILE A 57 3.18 0.36 0.32
CA ILE A 57 4.48 -0.21 -0.08
C ILE A 57 5.13 0.57 -1.23
N ASN A 58 4.31 1.14 -2.11
CA ASN A 58 4.78 1.84 -3.29
C ASN A 58 5.29 3.25 -3.02
N TYR A 59 4.92 3.88 -1.89
CA TYR A 59 5.24 5.29 -1.64
C TYR A 59 5.99 5.52 -0.32
N ALA A 60 5.83 4.65 0.69
CA ALA A 60 6.43 4.86 2.01
C ALA A 60 7.96 4.97 1.98
N PHE A 61 8.63 4.11 1.21
CA PHE A 61 10.11 4.03 1.21
C PHE A 61 10.82 5.13 0.40
N TYR A 62 10.09 6.08 -0.18
CA TYR A 62 10.69 7.29 -0.76
C TYR A 62 10.91 8.41 0.26
N PHE A 63 10.30 8.28 1.44
CA PHE A 63 10.49 9.24 2.53
C PHE A 63 11.77 8.93 3.30
N PRO A 64 12.42 9.92 3.93
CA PRO A 64 13.65 9.68 4.68
C PRO A 64 13.42 8.81 5.92
N PRO A 65 14.46 8.10 6.41
CA PRO A 65 14.40 7.39 7.68
C PRO A 65 13.96 8.29 8.84
N GLY A 66 13.25 7.71 9.80
CA GLY A 66 12.56 8.37 10.90
C GLY A 66 11.13 8.82 10.57
N THR A 67 10.66 8.62 9.33
CA THR A 67 9.28 8.98 8.94
C THR A 67 8.25 8.07 9.62
N ILE A 68 7.14 8.66 10.05
CA ILE A 68 5.99 7.93 10.60
C ILE A 68 4.87 7.92 9.55
N HIS A 69 4.48 6.74 9.10
CA HIS A 69 3.42 6.55 8.11
C HIS A 69 2.09 6.19 8.79
N LEU A 70 1.12 7.11 8.75
CA LEU A 70 -0.26 6.84 9.15
C LEU A 70 -1.05 6.29 7.96
N ALA A 71 -1.50 5.05 8.04
CA ALA A 71 -2.36 4.43 7.04
C ALA A 71 -3.70 4.01 7.67
N VAL A 72 -4.80 4.61 7.23
CA VAL A 72 -6.13 4.37 7.81
C VAL A 72 -7.17 4.15 6.72
N VAL A 73 -7.49 2.87 6.52
CA VAL A 73 -8.70 2.38 5.84
C VAL A 73 -9.25 1.32 6.77
N ASP A 74 -10.36 1.63 7.45
CA ASP A 74 -10.75 0.89 8.64
C ASP A 74 -12.26 0.63 8.72
N PRO A 75 -12.77 -0.33 7.93
CA PRO A 75 -14.18 -0.75 8.04
C PRO A 75 -14.51 -1.38 9.41
N GLY A 76 -13.48 -1.79 10.17
CA GLY A 76 -13.62 -2.39 11.49
C GLY A 76 -13.43 -1.42 12.65
N VAL A 77 -13.45 -0.10 12.43
CA VAL A 77 -13.29 0.90 13.49
C VAL A 77 -14.29 0.66 14.64
N GLY A 78 -13.82 0.78 15.89
CA GLY A 78 -14.64 0.53 17.08
C GLY A 78 -14.98 -0.94 17.36
N SER A 79 -14.49 -1.88 16.56
CA SER A 79 -14.59 -3.32 16.83
C SER A 79 -13.42 -3.81 17.70
N ASN A 80 -13.27 -5.13 17.83
CA ASN A 80 -12.17 -5.76 18.56
C ASN A 80 -10.82 -5.75 17.81
N ARG A 81 -10.76 -5.20 16.58
CA ARG A 81 -9.52 -5.13 15.79
C ARG A 81 -8.49 -4.23 16.47
N GLU A 82 -7.25 -4.67 16.57
CA GLU A 82 -6.22 -3.92 17.30
C GLU A 82 -5.82 -2.63 16.57
N CYS A 83 -5.50 -1.59 17.34
CA CYS A 83 -4.78 -0.40 16.87
C CYS A 83 -3.27 -0.69 16.93
N LEU A 84 -2.52 -0.50 15.85
CA LEU A 84 -1.12 -0.95 15.74
C LEU A 84 -0.11 0.18 15.56
N ILE A 85 1.08 -0.09 16.07
CA ILE A 85 2.35 0.50 15.65
C ILE A 85 3.25 -0.65 15.19
N LEU A 86 3.74 -0.57 13.96
CA LEU A 86 4.91 -1.34 13.52
C LEU A 86 6.12 -0.44 13.57
N GLN A 87 7.18 -0.91 14.20
CA GLN A 87 8.48 -0.24 14.22
C GLN A 87 9.44 -1.06 13.38
N THR A 88 10.03 -0.45 12.36
CA THR A 88 11.16 -1.00 11.59
C THR A 88 12.44 -0.27 11.99
N ASP A 89 13.57 -0.63 11.38
CA ASP A 89 14.84 0.08 11.62
C ASP A 89 14.73 1.57 11.22
N ASP A 90 14.07 1.85 10.10
CA ASP A 90 13.99 3.19 9.52
C ASP A 90 12.64 3.90 9.69
N TYR A 91 11.54 3.22 10.04
CA TYR A 91 10.20 3.81 9.95
C TYR A 91 9.28 3.35 11.08
N TYR A 92 8.22 4.13 11.31
CA TYR A 92 7.06 3.69 12.06
C TYR A 92 5.84 3.64 11.15
N PHE A 93 5.01 2.60 11.26
CA PHE A 93 3.73 2.50 10.58
C PHE A 93 2.61 2.41 11.61
N VAL A 94 1.61 3.28 11.51
CA VAL A 94 0.51 3.39 12.49
C VAL A 94 -0.82 3.22 11.77
N GLY A 95 -1.68 2.35 12.30
CA GLY A 95 -2.94 2.00 11.64
C GLY A 95 -3.65 0.76 12.22
N PRO A 96 -4.76 0.32 11.61
CA PRO A 96 -5.54 -0.84 12.09
C PRO A 96 -4.89 -2.20 11.79
N ASN A 97 -5.07 -3.19 12.67
CA ASN A 97 -4.68 -4.60 12.44
C ASN A 97 -5.64 -5.35 11.50
N ASN A 98 -5.79 -4.89 10.26
CA ASN A 98 -6.74 -5.45 9.30
C ASN A 98 -6.09 -5.92 7.98
N GLY A 99 -4.75 -5.93 7.93
CA GLY A 99 -3.99 -6.24 6.72
C GLY A 99 -3.50 -5.01 5.95
N VAL A 100 -3.75 -3.77 6.40
CA VAL A 100 -3.22 -2.55 5.77
C VAL A 100 -1.69 -2.57 5.61
N PHE A 101 -0.97 -3.29 6.48
CA PHE A 101 0.49 -3.39 6.44
C PHE A 101 1.03 -4.63 5.73
N SER A 102 0.19 -5.44 5.10
CA SER A 102 0.59 -6.78 4.63
C SER A 102 1.85 -6.82 3.76
N TYR A 103 2.05 -5.84 2.88
CA TYR A 103 3.26 -5.76 2.05
C TYR A 103 4.49 -5.30 2.86
N ILE A 104 4.33 -4.37 3.81
CA ILE A 104 5.42 -3.88 4.66
C ILE A 104 6.01 -5.02 5.51
N LEU A 105 5.15 -5.91 6.03
CA LEU A 105 5.55 -7.06 6.85
C LEU A 105 6.48 -8.03 6.11
N ARG A 106 6.50 -8.02 4.77
CA ARG A 106 7.35 -8.88 3.96
C ARG A 106 8.69 -8.25 3.59
N GLU A 107 8.69 -6.94 3.43
CA GLU A 107 9.83 -6.20 2.90
C GLU A 107 10.80 -5.73 4.00
N THR A 108 10.34 -5.71 5.25
CA THR A 108 11.12 -5.15 6.38
C THR A 108 11.06 -6.05 7.60
N SER A 109 12.16 -6.06 8.36
CA SER A 109 12.14 -6.53 9.75
C SER A 109 11.36 -5.54 10.60
N TYR A 110 10.55 -6.05 11.54
CA TYR A 110 9.70 -5.20 12.37
C TYR A 110 9.51 -5.75 13.80
N GLU A 111 9.19 -4.84 14.71
CA GLU A 111 8.50 -5.14 15.97
C GLU A 111 7.07 -4.58 15.91
N ALA A 112 6.11 -5.34 16.41
CA ALA A 112 4.70 -4.97 16.38
C ALA A 112 4.15 -4.71 17.79
N PHE A 113 3.37 -3.64 17.90
CA PHE A 113 2.82 -3.17 19.16
C PHE A 113 1.33 -2.86 18.99
N GLN A 114 0.50 -3.41 19.87
CA GLN A 114 -0.88 -2.96 20.03
C GLN A 114 -0.92 -1.73 20.92
N ILE A 115 -1.54 -0.67 20.42
CA ILE A 115 -1.86 0.55 21.17
C ILE A 115 -2.95 0.24 22.21
N LYS A 116 -2.71 0.65 23.45
CA LYS A 116 -3.66 0.58 24.57
C LYS A 116 -4.60 1.78 24.52
N GLU A 117 -5.83 1.60 24.06
CA GLU A 117 -6.78 2.69 23.83
C GLU A 117 -7.07 3.50 25.10
N GLU A 118 -7.06 2.84 26.27
CA GLU A 118 -7.21 3.46 27.58
C GLU A 118 -6.12 4.50 27.91
N SER A 119 -4.99 4.48 27.18
CA SER A 119 -3.90 5.44 27.35
C SER A 119 -4.20 6.83 26.78
N PHE A 120 -5.33 7.00 26.07
CA PHE A 120 -5.70 8.25 25.39
C PHE A 120 -6.96 8.91 25.96
N GLY A 121 -7.36 8.51 27.17
CA GLY A 121 -8.43 9.14 27.93
C GLY A 121 -9.81 8.51 27.71
N SER A 122 -10.82 9.04 28.42
CA SER A 122 -12.15 8.43 28.51
C SER A 122 -13.10 8.78 27.36
N ARG A 123 -12.70 9.64 26.42
CA ARG A 123 -13.53 10.10 25.29
C ARG A 123 -12.94 9.70 23.94
N VAL A 124 -12.55 8.44 23.80
CA VAL A 124 -12.22 7.86 22.49
C VAL A 124 -13.52 7.62 21.72
N SER A 125 -13.69 8.22 20.55
CA SER A 125 -14.81 7.93 19.67
C SER A 125 -14.68 6.53 19.08
N SER A 126 -15.73 5.71 19.20
CA SER A 126 -15.81 4.39 18.56
C SER A 126 -15.79 4.43 17.03
N THR A 127 -15.91 5.60 16.42
CA THR A 127 -16.00 5.75 14.95
C THR A 127 -14.84 6.52 14.35
N PHE A 128 -13.89 7.01 15.17
CA PHE A 128 -12.81 7.85 14.64
C PHE A 128 -11.45 7.66 15.33
N HIS A 129 -10.97 6.42 15.32
CA HIS A 129 -9.65 6.07 15.88
C HIS A 129 -8.49 6.81 15.19
N GLY A 130 -8.66 7.26 13.93
CA GLY A 130 -7.70 8.15 13.26
C GLY A 130 -7.34 9.39 14.07
N ARG A 131 -8.36 10.08 14.60
CA ARG A 131 -8.20 11.29 15.41
C ARG A 131 -7.88 10.97 16.87
N ASP A 132 -8.53 9.96 17.44
CA ASP A 132 -8.53 9.78 18.91
C ASP A 132 -7.48 8.79 19.41
N ILE A 133 -6.96 7.89 18.55
CA ILE A 133 -5.95 6.90 18.91
C ILE A 133 -4.67 7.07 18.09
N PHE A 134 -4.78 7.01 16.76
CA PHE A 134 -3.61 6.96 15.90
C PHE A 134 -2.81 8.26 15.90
N ALA A 135 -3.46 9.42 15.71
CA ALA A 135 -2.76 10.70 15.77
C ALA A 135 -2.11 10.96 17.14
N PRO A 136 -2.80 10.77 18.30
CA PRO A 136 -2.16 10.89 19.60
C PRO A 136 -1.01 9.89 19.83
N ALA A 137 -1.12 8.66 19.36
CA ALA A 137 -0.03 7.69 19.45
C ALA A 137 1.21 8.15 18.67
N ILE A 138 1.03 8.74 17.48
CA ILE A 138 2.11 9.36 16.69
C ILE A 138 2.77 10.50 17.47
N VAL A 139 1.97 11.36 18.11
CA VAL A 139 2.50 12.45 18.96
C VAL A 139 3.42 11.91 20.06
N ARG A 140 3.01 10.82 20.73
CA ARG A 140 3.83 10.20 21.78
C ARG A 140 5.14 9.64 21.24
N ILE A 141 5.12 9.01 20.06
CA ILE A 141 6.35 8.55 19.38
C ILE A 141 7.30 9.73 19.13
N ILE A 142 6.79 10.84 18.58
CA ILE A 142 7.58 12.04 18.26
C ILE A 142 8.17 12.68 19.53
N GLN A 143 7.42 12.68 20.63
CA GLN A 143 7.86 13.21 21.92
C GLN A 143 8.91 12.33 22.62
N GLY A 144 9.18 11.13 22.09
CA GLY A 144 10.17 10.20 22.65
C GLY A 144 9.65 9.40 23.84
N ASP A 145 8.33 9.28 23.99
CA ASP A 145 7.74 8.38 24.99
C ASP A 145 8.16 6.94 24.71
N LYS A 146 8.33 6.15 25.77
CA LYS A 146 8.60 4.72 25.59
C LYS A 146 7.34 4.04 25.08
N LEU A 147 7.47 3.24 24.02
CA LEU A 147 6.35 2.47 23.46
C LEU A 147 5.65 1.61 24.53
N SER A 148 6.40 1.05 25.49
CA SER A 148 5.84 0.25 26.59
C SER A 148 4.78 0.97 27.43
N ASP A 149 4.83 2.31 27.47
CA ASP A 149 3.98 3.13 28.33
C ASP A 149 2.55 3.20 27.80
N PHE A 150 2.35 2.99 26.49
CA PHE A 150 1.04 3.10 25.84
C PHE A 150 0.73 1.99 24.84
N THR A 151 1.61 0.99 24.76
CA THR A 151 1.43 -0.18 23.91
C THR A 151 1.77 -1.47 24.65
N ARG A 152 1.47 -2.59 24.01
CA ARG A 152 1.99 -3.91 24.36
C ARG A 152 2.51 -4.61 23.10
N LYS A 153 3.61 -5.35 23.21
CA LYS A 153 4.13 -6.13 22.09
C LYS A 153 3.14 -7.23 21.71
N ILE A 154 3.01 -7.49 20.41
CA ILE A 154 2.17 -8.56 19.87
C ILE A 154 2.92 -9.30 18.76
N ASP A 155 2.58 -10.57 18.56
CA ASP A 155 3.24 -11.43 17.57
C ASP A 155 2.31 -11.82 16.40
N HIS A 156 1.00 -11.64 16.57
CA HIS A 156 0.00 -12.02 15.56
C HIS A 156 -0.55 -10.78 14.85
N LEU A 157 -0.31 -10.71 13.55
CA LEU A 157 -0.79 -9.65 12.67
C LEU A 157 -1.68 -10.22 11.59
N THR A 158 -2.78 -9.52 11.31
CA THR A 158 -3.61 -9.78 10.14
C THR A 158 -2.81 -9.38 8.91
N SER A 159 -2.63 -10.32 7.98
CA SER A 159 -1.95 -10.05 6.70
C SER A 159 -2.58 -10.86 5.57
N PHE A 160 -2.44 -10.35 4.36
CA PHE A 160 -2.78 -11.05 3.12
C PHE A 160 -1.69 -10.83 2.09
N TYR A 161 -1.44 -11.84 1.26
CA TYR A 161 -0.63 -11.67 0.08
C TYR A 161 -1.25 -12.46 -1.06
N GLU A 162 -1.23 -11.88 -2.26
CA GLU A 162 -1.75 -12.52 -3.44
C GLU A 162 -0.59 -13.03 -4.27
N TYR A 163 -0.26 -14.30 -4.12
CA TYR A 163 0.68 -14.98 -5.00
C TYR A 163 0.01 -15.29 -6.34
N PHE A 164 0.79 -15.27 -7.42
CA PHE A 164 0.33 -15.84 -8.67
C PHE A 164 0.29 -17.37 -8.56
N GLU A 165 -0.54 -18.00 -9.38
CA GLU A 165 -0.68 -19.45 -9.43
C GLU A 165 0.15 -20.00 -10.60
N ASP A 166 1.07 -20.92 -10.30
CA ASP A 166 1.78 -21.70 -11.32
C ASP A 166 0.87 -22.84 -11.80
N MET A 167 0.47 -22.78 -13.07
CA MET A 167 -0.44 -23.73 -13.69
C MET A 167 0.31 -24.90 -14.35
N GLY A 168 1.65 -24.91 -14.32
CA GLY A 168 2.50 -25.82 -15.09
C GLY A 168 2.68 -25.38 -16.54
N ASP A 169 3.56 -26.07 -17.27
CA ASP A 169 3.82 -25.85 -18.70
C ASP A 169 4.15 -24.38 -19.07
N ASP A 170 4.98 -23.73 -18.24
CA ASP A 170 5.37 -22.32 -18.35
C ASP A 170 4.17 -21.34 -18.34
N GLU A 171 3.03 -21.74 -17.76
CA GLU A 171 1.80 -20.95 -17.67
C GLU A 171 1.51 -20.52 -16.22
N TYR A 172 1.22 -19.24 -16.04
CA TYR A 172 0.99 -18.61 -14.75
C TYR A 172 -0.33 -17.83 -14.77
N ARG A 173 -1.20 -18.06 -13.80
CA ARG A 173 -2.39 -17.24 -13.59
C ARG A 173 -2.05 -16.09 -12.65
N LEU A 174 -2.02 -14.89 -13.23
CA LEU A 174 -1.77 -13.65 -12.49
C LEU A 174 -3.08 -12.95 -12.19
N LYS A 175 -3.13 -12.20 -11.09
CA LYS A 175 -4.27 -11.40 -10.66
C LYS A 175 -3.96 -9.92 -10.82
N VAL A 176 -4.91 -9.14 -11.32
CA VAL A 176 -4.87 -7.68 -11.29
C VAL A 176 -5.04 -7.22 -9.84
N ILE A 177 -3.99 -6.65 -9.26
CA ILE A 177 -3.97 -6.17 -7.87
C ILE A 177 -4.32 -4.70 -7.74
N HIS A 178 -4.15 -3.93 -8.83
CA HIS A 178 -4.44 -2.51 -8.85
C HIS A 178 -4.73 -2.03 -10.27
N VAL A 179 -5.63 -1.06 -10.40
CA VAL A 179 -5.83 -0.29 -11.63
C VAL A 179 -5.44 1.14 -11.32
N ASP A 180 -4.41 1.64 -11.98
CA ASP A 180 -3.97 3.02 -11.74
C ASP A 180 -4.92 4.04 -12.36
N HIS A 181 -4.68 5.33 -12.07
CA HIS A 181 -5.52 6.41 -12.57
C HIS A 181 -5.57 6.49 -14.11
N PHE A 182 -4.51 6.09 -14.81
CA PHE A 182 -4.46 6.06 -16.26
C PHE A 182 -5.20 4.85 -16.85
N GLY A 183 -5.51 3.86 -16.01
CA GLY A 183 -6.15 2.60 -16.39
C GLY A 183 -5.17 1.50 -16.76
N ASN A 184 -3.91 1.59 -16.31
CA ASN A 184 -2.98 0.47 -16.40
C ASN A 184 -3.36 -0.58 -15.36
N LEU A 185 -3.31 -1.85 -15.77
CA LEU A 185 -3.61 -3.00 -14.92
C LEU A 185 -2.30 -3.52 -14.33
N VAL A 186 -2.08 -3.30 -13.05
CA VAL A 186 -0.91 -3.84 -12.33
C VAL A 186 -1.25 -5.24 -11.82
N VAL A 187 -0.39 -6.22 -12.08
CA VAL A 187 -0.62 -7.62 -11.68
C VAL A 187 0.36 -8.08 -10.59
N ASN A 188 0.01 -9.14 -9.86
CA ASN A 188 0.81 -9.72 -8.78
C ASN A 188 2.04 -10.51 -9.26
N PHE A 189 2.79 -9.97 -10.21
CA PHE A 189 4.01 -10.56 -10.74
C PHE A 189 5.09 -9.50 -10.85
N THR A 190 6.24 -9.74 -10.22
CA THR A 190 7.32 -8.77 -10.10
C THR A 190 8.51 -9.11 -10.99
N ILE A 191 9.42 -8.15 -11.17
CA ILE A 191 10.70 -8.37 -11.85
C ILE A 191 11.57 -9.40 -11.11
N SER A 192 11.40 -9.52 -9.79
CA SER A 192 12.08 -10.53 -8.99
C SER A 192 11.52 -11.93 -9.27
N ASP A 193 10.19 -12.05 -9.43
CA ASP A 193 9.56 -13.31 -9.85
C ASP A 193 10.04 -13.70 -11.25
N TRP A 194 10.05 -12.75 -12.19
CA TRP A 194 10.56 -12.97 -13.56
C TRP A 194 12.03 -13.41 -13.57
N LYS A 195 12.89 -12.78 -12.76
CA LYS A 195 14.29 -13.19 -12.61
C LYS A 195 14.41 -14.59 -12.02
N SER A 196 13.55 -14.94 -11.07
CA SER A 196 13.53 -16.25 -10.41
C SER A 196 13.11 -17.37 -11.38
N LEU A 197 12.28 -17.05 -12.38
CA LEU A 197 11.96 -17.94 -13.51
C LEU A 197 13.08 -18.04 -14.57
N GLY A 198 14.24 -17.42 -14.34
CA GLY A 198 15.36 -17.42 -15.27
C GLY A 198 15.26 -16.36 -16.36
N SER A 199 14.41 -15.35 -16.22
CA SER A 199 14.20 -14.28 -17.21
C SER A 199 13.78 -14.80 -18.60
N PRO A 200 12.67 -15.56 -18.70
CA PRO A 200 12.20 -16.15 -19.96
C PRO A 200 12.00 -15.09 -21.04
N SER A 201 12.38 -15.42 -22.27
CA SER A 201 12.40 -14.50 -23.41
C SER A 201 11.10 -14.51 -24.22
N ASN A 202 10.38 -15.64 -24.23
CA ASN A 202 9.12 -15.80 -24.94
C ASN A 202 7.96 -15.54 -23.96
N ILE A 203 7.48 -14.29 -23.97
CA ILE A 203 6.41 -13.83 -23.09
C ILE A 203 5.14 -13.60 -23.89
N ARG A 204 4.03 -14.18 -23.42
CA ARG A 204 2.69 -13.91 -23.94
C ARG A 204 1.68 -13.79 -22.80
N ALA A 205 1.08 -12.63 -22.64
CA ALA A 205 -0.10 -12.47 -21.80
C ALA A 205 -1.38 -12.67 -22.63
N GLN A 206 -2.30 -13.46 -22.10
CA GLN A 206 -3.66 -13.63 -22.60
C GLN A 206 -4.65 -12.98 -21.64
N ILE A 207 -5.48 -12.11 -22.19
CA ILE A 207 -6.53 -11.39 -21.48
C ILE A 207 -7.81 -11.49 -22.29
N ASN A 208 -8.81 -12.21 -21.78
CA ASN A 208 -10.03 -12.52 -22.55
C ASN A 208 -9.66 -13.12 -23.92
N HIS A 209 -9.98 -12.43 -25.01
CA HIS A 209 -9.64 -12.81 -26.39
C HIS A 209 -8.42 -12.07 -26.96
N SER A 210 -7.74 -11.25 -26.16
CA SER A 210 -6.57 -10.46 -26.56
C SER A 210 -5.27 -11.13 -26.15
N PHE A 211 -4.23 -10.93 -26.96
CA PHE A 211 -2.88 -11.42 -26.70
C PHE A 211 -1.88 -10.27 -26.78
N ILE A 212 -0.96 -10.21 -25.82
CA ILE A 212 0.11 -9.22 -25.75
C ILE A 212 1.44 -9.97 -25.68
N TYR A 213 2.40 -9.58 -26.51
CA TYR A 213 3.66 -10.30 -26.70
C TYR A 213 4.87 -9.48 -26.28
N GLY A 214 5.76 -10.13 -25.54
CA GLY A 214 6.99 -9.54 -25.04
C GLY A 214 6.74 -8.45 -23.98
N ILE A 215 7.78 -8.16 -23.21
CA ILE A 215 7.79 -7.04 -22.27
C ILE A 215 8.49 -5.87 -22.96
N LYS A 216 7.83 -4.72 -22.99
CA LYS A 216 8.35 -3.47 -23.56
C LYS A 216 9.01 -2.63 -22.47
N ARG A 217 9.86 -1.69 -22.88
CA ARG A 217 10.54 -0.78 -21.97
C ARG A 217 9.66 0.41 -21.61
N THR A 218 8.88 0.92 -22.56
CA THR A 218 8.00 2.07 -22.34
C THR A 218 6.84 2.11 -23.33
N PHE A 219 5.88 3.01 -23.09
CA PHE A 219 4.65 3.15 -23.88
C PHE A 219 4.91 3.40 -25.37
N SER A 220 5.97 4.14 -25.71
CA SER A 220 6.32 4.45 -27.11
C SER A 220 6.92 3.28 -27.90
N ASP A 221 7.12 2.11 -27.29
CA ASP A 221 7.62 0.92 -27.99
C ASP A 221 6.52 0.17 -28.76
N VAL A 222 5.28 0.64 -28.70
CA VAL A 222 4.13 0.16 -29.49
C VAL A 222 3.39 1.34 -30.11
N GLU A 223 2.62 1.09 -31.17
CA GLU A 223 1.84 2.14 -31.84
C GLU A 223 0.76 2.72 -30.92
N TRP A 224 0.29 3.93 -31.23
CA TRP A 224 -0.81 4.55 -30.51
C TRP A 224 -2.04 3.63 -30.47
N ASN A 225 -2.73 3.58 -29.33
CA ASN A 225 -3.83 2.67 -28.99
C ASN A 225 -3.47 1.17 -28.89
N GLN A 226 -2.21 0.76 -29.03
CA GLN A 226 -1.83 -0.65 -28.83
C GLN A 226 -1.60 -0.99 -27.35
N LEU A 227 -1.92 -2.23 -26.99
CA LEU A 227 -1.63 -2.79 -25.68
C LEU A 227 -0.16 -3.21 -25.57
N LEU A 228 0.40 -3.09 -24.37
CA LEU A 228 1.75 -3.53 -24.05
C LEU A 228 1.83 -4.12 -22.64
N LEU A 229 2.78 -5.03 -22.45
CA LEU A 229 3.32 -5.37 -21.14
C LEU A 229 4.53 -4.50 -20.87
N THR A 230 4.66 -3.97 -19.66
CA THR A 230 5.87 -3.25 -19.22
C THR A 230 6.06 -3.43 -17.73
N TRP A 231 7.28 -3.24 -17.25
CA TRP A 231 7.53 -3.05 -15.83
C TRP A 231 7.11 -1.64 -15.44
N ASP A 232 6.38 -1.49 -14.34
CA ASP A 232 6.16 -0.19 -13.73
C ASP A 232 7.42 0.27 -12.97
N SER A 233 7.43 1.51 -12.48
CA SER A 233 8.59 2.08 -11.77
C SER A 233 8.92 1.38 -10.44
N ARG A 234 8.11 0.41 -10.04
CA ARG A 234 8.14 -0.29 -8.75
C ARG A 234 8.46 -1.76 -8.94
N GLY A 235 8.67 -2.19 -10.18
CA GLY A 235 9.04 -3.55 -10.55
C GLY A 235 7.87 -4.52 -10.64
N PHE A 236 6.61 -4.05 -10.64
CA PHE A 236 5.45 -4.88 -10.95
C PHE A 236 5.23 -4.93 -12.46
N LEU A 237 4.82 -6.08 -12.97
CA LEU A 237 4.36 -6.22 -14.34
C LEU A 237 3.01 -5.49 -14.45
N GLN A 238 2.86 -4.68 -15.50
CA GLN A 238 1.60 -4.02 -15.81
C GLN A 238 1.21 -4.19 -17.28
N ILE A 239 -0.09 -4.24 -17.52
CA ILE A 239 -0.68 -4.11 -18.85
C ILE A 239 -1.14 -2.68 -19.03
N ALA A 240 -0.67 -2.05 -20.09
CA ALA A 240 -0.98 -0.67 -20.44
C ALA A 240 -1.49 -0.57 -21.87
N GLN A 241 -2.03 0.59 -22.22
CA GLN A 241 -2.34 0.97 -23.60
C GLN A 241 -1.59 2.27 -23.92
N ASN A 242 -0.84 2.30 -25.02
CA ASN A 242 -0.17 3.54 -25.43
C ASN A 242 -1.22 4.60 -25.79
N GLY A 243 -1.26 5.70 -25.03
CA GLY A 243 -2.21 6.79 -25.24
C GLY A 243 -3.66 6.48 -24.84
N GLY A 244 -3.90 5.42 -24.06
CA GLY A 244 -5.25 4.96 -23.75
C GLY A 244 -5.41 4.37 -22.35
N ASN A 245 -6.51 3.65 -22.14
CA ASN A 245 -6.90 3.07 -20.85
C ASN A 245 -7.13 1.55 -21.03
N ALA A 246 -6.14 0.76 -20.59
CA ALA A 246 -6.14 -0.69 -20.80
C ALA A 246 -7.29 -1.37 -20.05
N ALA A 247 -7.57 -0.96 -18.81
CA ALA A 247 -8.66 -1.50 -18.00
C ALA A 247 -10.03 -1.37 -18.70
N ARG A 248 -10.32 -0.20 -19.28
CA ARG A 248 -11.55 0.04 -20.04
C ARG A 248 -11.59 -0.76 -21.33
N LEU A 249 -10.49 -0.77 -22.08
CA LEU A 249 -10.41 -1.50 -23.35
C LEU A 249 -10.59 -3.02 -23.16
N LEU A 250 -9.96 -3.57 -22.13
CA LEU A 250 -9.98 -5.00 -21.82
C LEU A 250 -11.19 -5.40 -20.96
N ASN A 251 -11.99 -4.44 -20.49
CA ASN A 251 -13.07 -4.63 -19.52
C ASN A 251 -12.60 -5.40 -18.27
N MET A 252 -11.49 -4.94 -17.69
CA MET A 252 -10.87 -5.54 -16.50
C MET A 252 -10.85 -4.58 -15.32
N LYS A 253 -10.86 -5.15 -14.12
CA LYS A 253 -10.75 -4.46 -12.83
C LYS A 253 -9.85 -5.23 -11.87
N ALA A 254 -9.54 -4.61 -10.72
CA ALA A 254 -8.85 -5.31 -9.65
C ALA A 254 -9.62 -6.57 -9.22
N GLY A 255 -8.88 -7.66 -9.00
CA GLY A 255 -9.41 -8.98 -8.69
C GLY A 255 -9.58 -9.91 -9.90
N ASP A 256 -9.60 -9.37 -11.12
CA ASP A 256 -9.65 -10.18 -12.34
C ASP A 256 -8.31 -10.87 -12.61
N HIS A 257 -8.31 -11.90 -13.46
CA HIS A 257 -7.13 -12.71 -13.73
C HIS A 257 -6.70 -12.63 -15.19
N ILE A 258 -5.41 -12.78 -15.42
CA ILE A 258 -4.79 -12.97 -16.74
C ILE A 258 -3.98 -14.26 -16.75
N ILE A 259 -3.70 -14.76 -17.93
CA ILE A 259 -2.77 -15.88 -18.11
C ILE A 259 -1.47 -15.33 -18.72
N LEU A 260 -0.35 -15.54 -18.03
CA LEU A 260 0.98 -15.26 -18.55
C LEU A 260 1.62 -16.59 -18.95
N ARG A 261 2.05 -16.71 -20.20
CA ARG A 261 2.98 -17.75 -20.62
C ARG A 261 4.38 -17.18 -20.74
N ALA A 262 5.35 -17.87 -20.16
CA ALA A 262 6.72 -17.38 -20.06
C ALA A 262 7.73 -18.53 -20.24
N SER A 263 8.12 -18.80 -21.48
CA SER A 263 9.03 -19.89 -21.83
C SER A 263 10.41 -19.40 -22.28
N HIS A 264 11.40 -20.30 -22.22
CA HIS A 264 12.76 -20.03 -22.69
C HIS A 264 12.93 -20.22 -24.22
N THR A 265 11.98 -20.92 -24.85
CA THR A 265 11.94 -21.24 -26.29
C THR A 265 10.58 -20.94 -26.90
#